data_AF-A0A964ZDI7-F1
#
_entry.id   AF-A0A964ZDI7-F1
#
_cell.length_a   1.000
_cell.length_b   1.000
_cell.length_c   1.000
_cell.angle_alpha   90.00
_cell.angle_beta   90.00
_cell.angle_gamma   90.00
#
_symmetry.space_group_name_H-M   'P 1'
#
loop_
_entity.id
_entity.type
_entity.pdbx_description
1 polymer ?
#
loop_
_entity_poly.entity_id
_entity_poly.type
_entity_poly.pdbx_seq_one_letter_code
_entity_poly.pdbx_strand_id
1 'polypeptide(L)'
;MAIGLLLGTLFAFSDPDPAAKVPEFVIDTRGTNSVTARIEKDQTVFVVMSERGIGWADIKLKSGTWPDRITFRFGYSAEKGFRSLEGFNLTTDQIVVKGSDKDSGKMLFTFLDANGKPDVTDLRSENAAGKLDVRIEHRDGGLEVILPARMLRKSSKLWFGWVDAYRR
;
A
#
# COMPACT_ATOMS: atom_id res chain seq x y z
N MET A 1 43.69 12.69 -34.97
CA MET A 1 43.35 11.51 -34.13
C MET A 1 42.66 12.02 -32.88
N ALA A 2 41.54 11.39 -32.53
CA ALA A 2 40.52 11.92 -31.62
C ALA A 2 40.90 11.82 -30.13
N ILE A 3 40.52 12.86 -29.38
CA ILE A 3 40.51 12.94 -27.92
C ILE A 3 39.19 12.31 -27.45
N GLY A 4 39.26 11.19 -26.73
CA GLY A 4 38.10 10.56 -26.11
C GLY A 4 37.88 11.09 -24.69
N LEU A 5 36.91 11.98 -24.52
CA LEU A 5 36.43 12.47 -23.23
C LEU A 5 35.36 11.49 -22.71
N LEU A 6 35.66 10.70 -21.68
CA LEU A 6 34.66 9.88 -20.99
C LEU A 6 34.02 10.72 -19.86
N LEU A 7 32.78 11.15 -20.06
CA LEU A 7 31.94 11.68 -18.98
C LEU A 7 31.45 10.49 -18.14
N GLY A 8 31.96 10.37 -16.92
CA GLY A 8 31.37 9.50 -15.89
C GLY A 8 30.26 10.24 -15.16
N THR A 9 29.01 9.84 -15.35
CA THR A 9 27.87 10.34 -14.58
C THR A 9 27.93 9.74 -13.18
N LEU A 10 28.17 10.59 -12.17
CA LEU A 10 28.14 10.21 -10.76
C LEU A 10 26.68 10.06 -10.32
N PHE A 11 26.20 8.84 -10.11
CA PHE A 11 24.94 8.60 -9.40
C PHE A 11 25.17 8.83 -7.92
N ALA A 12 24.69 9.95 -7.39
CA ALA A 12 24.60 10.14 -5.94
C ALA A 12 23.45 9.27 -5.41
N PHE A 13 23.79 8.08 -4.92
CA PHE A 13 22.92 7.36 -4.00
C PHE A 13 23.01 8.13 -2.67
N SER A 14 21.93 8.81 -2.27
CA SER A 14 21.85 9.33 -0.91
C SER A 14 21.97 8.15 0.05
N ASP A 15 22.98 8.17 0.92
CA ASP A 15 23.09 7.22 2.02
C ASP A 15 21.78 7.23 2.85
N PRO A 16 21.27 6.07 3.28
CA PRO A 16 20.10 6.02 4.15
C PRO A 16 20.45 6.73 5.46
N ASP A 17 19.58 7.67 5.88
CA ASP A 17 19.71 8.41 7.13
C ASP A 17 19.85 7.42 8.31
N PRO A 18 21.02 7.37 8.97
CA PRO A 18 21.30 6.40 10.02
C PRO A 18 20.47 6.64 11.30
N ALA A 19 19.64 7.68 11.36
CA ALA A 19 18.78 8.01 12.49
C ALA A 19 17.28 7.71 12.28
N ALA A 20 16.87 7.17 11.12
CA ALA A 20 15.48 6.82 10.89
C ALA A 20 15.06 5.67 11.84
N LYS A 21 14.33 6.01 12.90
CA LYS A 21 13.80 5.04 13.85
C LYS A 21 12.94 4.01 13.11
N VAL A 22 13.21 2.72 13.38
CA VAL A 22 12.39 1.60 12.90
C VAL A 22 10.92 1.89 13.24
N PRO A 23 10.00 1.86 12.25
CA PRO A 23 8.63 2.24 12.49
C PRO A 23 7.92 1.23 13.39
N GLU A 24 7.14 1.75 14.33
CA GLU A 24 6.27 0.96 15.18
C GLU A 24 4.81 1.20 14.79
N PHE A 25 4.03 0.13 14.68
CA PHE A 25 2.64 0.20 14.26
C PHE A 25 1.69 -0.33 15.34
N VAL A 26 0.53 0.31 15.47
CA VAL A 26 -0.64 -0.26 16.15
C VAL A 26 -1.60 -0.71 15.06
N ILE A 27 -1.96 -2.00 15.07
CA ILE A 27 -2.74 -2.63 14.01
C ILE A 27 -4.00 -3.21 14.64
N ASP A 28 -5.16 -2.68 14.25
CA ASP A 28 -6.47 -3.15 14.68
C ASP A 28 -7.17 -3.85 13.51
N THR A 29 -7.67 -5.06 13.73
CA THR A 29 -8.48 -5.84 12.78
C THR A 29 -9.78 -6.28 13.45
N ARG A 30 -10.74 -6.81 12.67
CA ARG A 30 -11.94 -7.46 13.21
C ARG A 30 -12.15 -8.86 12.66
N GLY A 31 -12.88 -9.66 13.42
CA GLY A 31 -13.23 -11.03 13.05
C GLY A 31 -12.03 -11.96 13.12
N THR A 32 -11.93 -12.89 12.16
CA THR A 32 -10.82 -13.85 12.06
C THR A 32 -9.64 -13.34 11.23
N ASN A 33 -9.60 -12.04 10.94
CA ASN A 33 -8.52 -11.42 10.18
C ASN A 33 -7.32 -11.11 11.09
N SER A 34 -6.11 -11.35 10.60
CA SER A 34 -4.88 -10.87 11.23
C SER A 34 -4.00 -10.12 10.24
N VAL A 35 -3.31 -9.11 10.74
CA VAL A 35 -2.33 -8.34 9.98
C VAL A 35 -1.08 -8.18 10.82
N THR A 36 0.09 -8.50 10.25
CA THR A 36 1.38 -8.35 10.92
C THR A 36 2.35 -7.59 10.03
N ALA A 37 3.03 -6.59 10.57
CA ALA A 37 4.10 -5.89 9.88
C ALA A 37 5.41 -6.69 9.97
N ARG A 38 6.12 -6.82 8.86
CA ARG A 38 7.47 -7.38 8.78
C ARG A 38 8.35 -6.47 7.94
N ILE A 39 9.63 -6.43 8.25
CA ILE A 39 10.63 -5.78 7.40
C ILE A 39 11.24 -6.88 6.52
N GLU A 40 11.06 -6.77 5.22
CA GLU A 40 11.65 -7.67 4.23
C GLU A 40 12.58 -6.85 3.34
N LYS A 41 13.89 -7.03 3.51
CA LYS A 41 14.93 -6.22 2.83
C LYS A 41 14.73 -4.72 3.10
N ASP A 42 14.26 -3.97 2.10
CA ASP A 42 14.09 -2.52 2.10
C ASP A 42 12.61 -2.09 2.05
N GLN A 43 11.68 -3.00 2.36
CA GLN A 43 10.24 -2.71 2.42
C GLN A 43 9.60 -3.21 3.71
N THR A 44 8.51 -2.56 4.09
CA THR A 44 7.59 -3.10 5.09
C THR A 44 6.47 -3.85 4.40
N VAL A 45 6.31 -5.12 4.78
CA VAL A 45 5.25 -5.99 4.30
C VAL A 45 4.24 -6.18 5.41
N PHE A 46 3.01 -5.74 5.17
CA PHE A 46 1.85 -6.10 5.99
C PHE A 46 1.31 -7.43 5.49
N VAL A 47 1.60 -8.50 6.21
CA VAL A 47 1.08 -9.84 5.91
C VAL A 47 -0.35 -9.92 6.42
N VAL A 48 -1.31 -10.05 5.51
CA VAL A 48 -2.75 -10.12 5.78
C VAL A 48 -3.20 -11.58 5.66
N MET A 49 -3.75 -12.12 6.75
CA MET A 49 -4.41 -13.42 6.76
C MET A 49 -5.91 -13.23 7.00
N SER A 50 -6.72 -13.71 6.07
CA SER A 50 -8.18 -13.52 6.06
C SER A 50 -8.87 -14.77 5.53
N GLU A 51 -9.36 -15.61 6.44
CA GLU A 51 -9.96 -16.91 6.11
C GLU A 51 -11.15 -16.79 5.14
N ARG A 52 -11.92 -15.70 5.26
CA ARG A 52 -13.12 -15.46 4.45
C ARG A 52 -12.88 -14.62 3.19
N GLY A 53 -11.65 -14.16 2.95
CA GLY A 53 -11.37 -13.30 1.79
C GLY A 53 -11.95 -11.89 1.89
N ILE A 54 -12.43 -11.44 3.06
CA ILE A 54 -13.02 -10.12 3.26
C ILE A 54 -12.69 -9.58 4.64
N GLY A 55 -12.33 -8.31 4.71
CA GLY A 55 -11.97 -7.69 5.97
C GLY A 55 -11.46 -6.28 5.81
N TRP A 56 -10.93 -5.79 6.92
CA TRP A 56 -10.25 -4.51 6.97
C TRP A 56 -9.22 -4.48 8.11
N ALA A 57 -8.31 -3.52 8.03
CA ALA A 57 -7.33 -3.21 9.06
C ALA A 57 -7.19 -1.69 9.22
N ASP A 58 -7.13 -1.23 10.46
CA ASP A 58 -6.70 0.11 10.86
C ASP A 58 -5.24 0.03 11.30
N ILE A 59 -4.32 0.69 10.60
CA ILE A 59 -2.89 0.71 10.87
C ILE A 59 -2.50 2.13 11.25
N LYS A 60 -2.04 2.33 12.48
CA LYS A 60 -1.57 3.62 12.99
C LYS A 60 -0.06 3.59 13.18
N LEU A 61 0.64 4.60 12.69
CA LEU A 61 2.06 4.81 12.97
C LEU A 61 2.20 5.34 14.40
N LYS A 62 2.77 4.52 15.28
CA LYS A 62 2.98 4.86 16.70
C LYS A 62 4.28 5.64 16.89
N SER A 63 5.34 5.25 16.20
CA SER A 63 6.63 5.94 16.22
C SER A 63 7.43 5.70 14.94
N GLY A 64 8.42 6.56 14.68
CA GLY A 64 9.23 6.52 13.46
C GLY A 64 8.58 7.23 12.28
N THR A 65 8.86 6.76 11.06
CA THR A 65 8.31 7.30 9.82
C THR A 65 7.79 6.16 8.95
N TRP A 66 6.74 6.42 8.17
CA TRP A 66 6.32 5.44 7.16
C TRP A 66 7.47 5.10 6.22
N PRO A 67 7.73 3.82 5.96
CA PRO A 67 8.67 3.38 4.94
C PRO A 67 8.29 3.90 3.56
N ASP A 68 9.30 4.09 2.71
CA ASP A 68 9.06 4.45 1.31
C ASP A 68 8.43 3.30 0.52
N ARG A 69 8.62 2.05 0.94
CA ARG A 69 8.10 0.86 0.25
C ARG A 69 7.20 0.07 1.18
N ILE A 70 5.92 0.00 0.84
CA ILE A 70 4.89 -0.70 1.61
C ILE A 70 4.14 -1.65 0.69
N THR A 71 4.02 -2.89 1.15
CA THR A 71 3.32 -3.96 0.44
C THR A 71 2.35 -4.64 1.39
N PHE A 72 1.14 -4.95 0.91
CA PHE A 72 0.21 -5.84 1.59
C PHE A 72 0.24 -7.20 0.91
N ARG A 73 0.56 -8.26 1.63
CA ARG A 73 0.58 -9.64 1.09
C ARG A 73 -0.61 -10.41 1.64
N PHE A 74 -1.49 -10.89 0.77
CA PHE A 74 -2.76 -11.49 1.15
C PHE A 74 -2.75 -13.03 1.04
N GLY A 75 -3.24 -13.68 2.10
CA GLY A 75 -3.53 -15.11 2.10
C GLY A 75 -4.74 -15.48 2.94
N TYR A 76 -5.29 -16.66 2.66
CA TYR A 76 -6.26 -17.32 3.53
C TYR A 76 -5.57 -18.07 4.66
N SER A 77 -4.37 -18.56 4.40
CA SER A 77 -3.48 -19.24 5.34
C SER A 77 -2.02 -19.05 4.92
N ALA A 78 -1.08 -19.57 5.71
CA ALA A 78 0.35 -19.54 5.38
C ALA A 78 0.70 -20.22 4.04
N GLU A 79 -0.13 -21.17 3.58
CA GLU A 79 0.14 -21.98 2.37
C GLU A 79 -0.75 -21.60 1.18
N LYS A 80 -1.79 -20.79 1.41
CA LYS A 80 -2.80 -20.47 0.39
C LYS A 80 -3.02 -18.98 0.32
N GLY A 81 -2.45 -18.37 -0.71
CA GLY A 81 -2.64 -16.96 -1.03
C GLY A 81 -4.02 -16.63 -1.61
N PHE A 82 -4.35 -15.35 -1.61
CA PHE A 82 -5.48 -14.83 -2.39
C PHE A 82 -5.23 -15.00 -3.89
N ARG A 83 -6.31 -15.16 -4.65
CA ARG A 83 -6.26 -15.32 -6.11
C ARG A 83 -6.62 -14.06 -6.87
N SER A 84 -7.34 -13.15 -6.24
CA SER A 84 -7.81 -11.91 -6.84
C SER A 84 -8.14 -10.88 -5.77
N LEU A 85 -8.27 -9.63 -6.18
CA LEU A 85 -8.83 -8.57 -5.39
C LEU A 85 -10.02 -8.00 -6.18
N GLU A 86 -11.22 -8.47 -5.85
CA GLU A 86 -12.47 -7.95 -6.45
C GLU A 86 -12.61 -6.45 -6.16
N GLY A 87 -12.21 -6.06 -4.95
CA GLY A 87 -12.17 -4.67 -4.56
C GLY A 87 -11.32 -4.45 -3.33
N PHE A 88 -10.72 -3.27 -3.25
CA PHE A 88 -10.16 -2.75 -2.03
C PHE A 88 -10.41 -1.25 -1.94
N ASN A 89 -10.35 -0.77 -0.70
CA ASN A 89 -10.42 0.62 -0.35
C ASN A 89 -9.24 0.94 0.57
N LEU A 90 -8.53 2.01 0.28
CA LEU A 90 -7.42 2.48 1.07
C LEU A 90 -7.69 3.94 1.45
N THR A 91 -7.67 4.25 2.74
CA THR A 91 -7.87 5.60 3.26
C THR A 91 -6.69 6.01 4.12
N THR A 92 -6.13 7.18 3.84
CA THR A 92 -5.08 7.82 4.64
C THR A 92 -5.64 9.05 5.34
N ASP A 93 -4.77 9.91 5.89
CA ASP A 93 -5.20 11.23 6.37
C ASP A 93 -5.50 12.23 5.24
N GLN A 94 -5.10 11.94 4.00
CA GLN A 94 -5.15 12.91 2.90
C GLN A 94 -5.97 12.44 1.71
N ILE A 95 -5.99 11.14 1.46
CA ILE A 95 -6.55 10.57 0.25
C ILE A 95 -7.33 9.29 0.51
N VAL A 96 -8.27 9.02 -0.38
CA VAL A 96 -8.97 7.74 -0.52
C VAL A 96 -8.69 7.19 -1.90
N VAL A 97 -8.35 5.91 -1.95
CA VAL A 97 -8.15 5.11 -3.16
C VAL A 97 -9.16 3.97 -3.14
N LYS A 98 -9.80 3.71 -4.27
CA LYS A 98 -10.62 2.51 -4.48
C LYS A 98 -10.21 1.84 -5.76
N GLY A 99 -10.18 0.52 -5.76
CA GLY A 99 -9.87 -0.21 -6.98
C GLY A 99 -9.96 -1.72 -6.84
N SER A 100 -9.48 -2.40 -7.87
CA SER A 100 -9.53 -3.84 -8.05
C SER A 100 -8.34 -4.29 -8.90
N ASP A 101 -8.17 -5.59 -9.13
CA ASP A 101 -7.15 -6.11 -10.05
C ASP A 101 -7.14 -5.42 -11.42
N LYS A 102 -8.31 -5.02 -11.93
CA LYS A 102 -8.48 -4.37 -13.24
C LYS A 102 -7.90 -2.95 -13.29
N ASP A 103 -7.70 -2.35 -12.13
CA ASP A 103 -7.26 -0.97 -11.94
C ASP A 103 -5.77 -0.87 -11.59
N SER A 104 -5.06 -2.01 -11.52
CA SER A 104 -3.62 -2.10 -11.20
C SER A 104 -2.79 -1.09 -11.98
N GLY A 105 -1.98 -0.30 -11.25
CA GLY A 105 -1.10 0.74 -11.78
C GLY A 105 -1.80 2.05 -12.21
N LYS A 106 -3.14 2.13 -12.09
CA LYS A 106 -3.93 3.29 -12.52
C LYS A 106 -5.12 3.57 -11.60
N MET A 107 -4.96 3.32 -10.31
CA MET A 107 -6.02 3.46 -9.30
C MET A 107 -6.45 4.91 -9.17
N LEU A 108 -7.76 5.17 -9.24
CA LEU A 108 -8.28 6.51 -9.01
C LEU A 108 -8.21 6.87 -7.52
N PHE A 109 -7.93 8.13 -7.23
CA PHE A 109 -7.95 8.66 -5.88
C PHE A 109 -8.67 10.00 -5.80
N THR A 110 -9.09 10.36 -4.59
CA THR A 110 -9.53 11.73 -4.25
C THR A 110 -8.89 12.17 -2.94
N PHE A 111 -8.96 13.48 -2.68
CA PHE A 111 -8.58 14.07 -1.40
C PHE A 111 -9.71 13.99 -0.37
N LEU A 112 -9.31 14.05 0.89
CA LEU A 112 -10.23 14.19 2.02
C LEU A 112 -10.40 15.68 2.37
N ASP A 113 -11.64 16.07 2.67
CA ASP A 113 -11.99 17.38 3.21
C ASP A 113 -11.52 17.55 4.67
N ALA A 114 -11.72 18.74 5.24
CA ALA A 114 -11.36 19.03 6.63
C ALA A 114 -12.11 18.17 7.66
N ASN A 115 -13.20 17.49 7.28
CA ASN A 115 -13.97 16.58 8.12
C ASN A 115 -13.57 15.11 7.91
N GLY A 116 -12.56 14.84 7.07
CA GLY A 116 -12.14 13.49 6.71
C GLY A 116 -13.10 12.77 5.77
N LYS A 117 -13.93 13.50 5.03
CA LYS A 117 -14.83 12.95 4.01
C LYS A 117 -14.20 13.06 2.62
N PRO A 118 -14.43 12.10 1.71
CA PRO A 118 -13.98 12.24 0.33
C PRO A 118 -14.58 13.49 -0.33
N ASP A 119 -13.74 14.28 -1.01
CA ASP A 119 -14.18 15.47 -1.77
C ASP A 119 -15.14 15.12 -2.91
N VAL A 120 -15.11 13.86 -3.37
CA VAL A 120 -16.07 13.32 -4.35
C VAL A 120 -16.72 12.05 -3.81
N THR A 121 -18.03 11.95 -3.99
CA THR A 121 -18.83 10.82 -3.52
C THR A 121 -18.63 9.57 -4.39
N ASP A 122 -18.40 9.74 -5.69
CA ASP A 122 -18.10 8.66 -6.63
C ASP A 122 -16.65 8.74 -7.14
N LEU A 123 -15.83 7.83 -6.64
CA LEU A 123 -14.42 7.71 -7.00
C LEU A 123 -14.16 7.04 -8.35
N ARG A 124 -15.22 6.54 -9.01
CA ARG A 124 -15.15 5.99 -10.37
C ARG A 124 -15.58 7.02 -11.42
N SER A 125 -15.91 8.23 -11.01
CA SER A 125 -16.30 9.31 -11.91
C SER A 125 -15.10 10.08 -12.47
N GLU A 126 -15.36 10.88 -13.50
CA GLU A 126 -14.42 11.85 -14.08
C GLU A 126 -13.88 12.88 -13.08
N ASN A 127 -14.50 12.98 -11.89
CA ASN A 127 -14.13 13.93 -10.85
C ASN A 127 -13.02 13.41 -9.90
N ALA A 128 -12.43 12.25 -10.17
CA ALA A 128 -11.27 11.80 -9.41
C ALA A 128 -10.11 12.80 -9.52
N ALA A 129 -9.37 13.00 -8.42
CA ALA A 129 -8.24 13.94 -8.38
C ALA A 129 -7.04 13.50 -9.24
N GLY A 130 -6.98 12.20 -9.58
CA GLY A 130 -5.97 11.65 -10.46
C GLY A 130 -5.86 10.14 -10.34
N LYS A 131 -4.71 9.62 -10.77
CA LYS A 131 -4.36 8.20 -10.71
C LYS A 131 -3.09 7.97 -9.91
N LEU A 132 -3.05 6.88 -9.15
CA LEU A 132 -1.88 6.40 -8.44
C LEU A 132 -1.43 5.04 -8.99
N ASP A 133 -0.12 4.85 -9.02
CA ASP A 133 0.52 3.58 -9.38
C ASP A 133 0.52 2.59 -8.21
N VAL A 134 -0.67 2.33 -7.65
CA VAL A 134 -0.86 1.22 -6.70
C VAL A 134 -0.95 -0.05 -7.54
N ARG A 135 -0.01 -0.96 -7.35
CA ARG A 135 0.12 -2.17 -8.17
C ARG A 135 -0.40 -3.38 -7.42
N ILE A 136 -1.07 -4.24 -8.16
CA ILE A 136 -1.45 -5.58 -7.71
C ILE A 136 -0.63 -6.58 -8.50
N GLU A 137 0.11 -7.43 -7.79
CA GLU A 137 0.99 -8.44 -8.36
C GLU A 137 0.76 -9.80 -7.72
N HIS A 138 1.07 -10.87 -8.44
CA HIS A 138 1.08 -12.23 -7.91
C HIS A 138 2.51 -12.70 -7.72
N ARG A 139 2.87 -13.01 -6.47
CA ARG A 139 4.23 -13.46 -6.09
C ARG A 139 4.14 -14.57 -5.05
N ASP A 140 5.00 -15.58 -5.17
CA ASP A 140 5.16 -16.67 -4.18
C ASP A 140 3.83 -17.34 -3.75
N GLY A 141 2.91 -17.50 -4.70
CA GLY A 141 1.60 -18.13 -4.44
C GLY A 141 0.58 -17.23 -3.72
N GLY A 142 0.87 -15.93 -3.55
CA GLY A 142 -0.03 -14.94 -2.98
C GLY A 142 -0.22 -13.69 -3.86
N LEU A 143 -1.19 -12.87 -3.46
CA LEU A 143 -1.48 -11.58 -4.07
C LEU A 143 -0.87 -10.47 -3.22
N GLU A 144 -0.17 -9.55 -3.86
CA GLU A 144 0.46 -8.40 -3.22
C GLU A 144 -0.13 -7.09 -3.75
N VAL A 145 -0.44 -6.16 -2.84
CA VAL A 145 -0.79 -4.77 -3.17
C VAL A 145 0.37 -3.87 -2.76
N ILE A 146 1.01 -3.25 -3.73
CA ILE A 146 2.23 -2.43 -3.57
C ILE A 146 1.83 -0.96 -3.67
N LEU A 147 2.15 -0.19 -2.64
CA LEU A 147 1.85 1.24 -2.61
C LEU A 147 2.95 2.07 -3.29
N PRO A 148 2.61 3.19 -3.94
CA PRO A 148 3.58 4.17 -4.41
C PRO A 148 4.47 4.69 -3.28
N ALA A 149 5.71 5.01 -3.63
CA ALA A 149 6.63 5.59 -2.67
C ALA A 149 6.09 6.89 -2.07
N ARG A 150 6.31 7.07 -0.76
CA ARG A 150 5.96 8.29 -0.01
C ARG A 150 4.45 8.60 0.07
N MET A 151 3.57 7.71 -0.41
CA MET A 151 2.12 7.88 -0.34
C MET A 151 1.64 8.19 1.10
N LEU A 152 2.33 7.67 2.12
CA LEU A 152 1.96 7.81 3.53
C LEU A 152 2.82 8.83 4.30
N ARG A 153 3.74 9.57 3.67
CA ARG A 153 4.76 10.38 4.36
C ARG A 153 4.20 11.42 5.34
N LYS A 154 2.96 11.86 5.14
CA LYS A 154 2.26 12.83 5.99
C LYS A 154 1.02 12.25 6.67
N SER A 155 0.89 10.93 6.68
CA SER A 155 -0.22 10.24 7.33
C SER A 155 0.24 9.64 8.64
N SER A 156 -0.60 9.75 9.66
CA SER A 156 -0.49 9.06 10.94
C SER A 156 -1.15 7.69 10.91
N LYS A 157 -2.06 7.46 9.95
CA LYS A 157 -2.85 6.24 9.83
C LYS A 157 -3.13 5.83 8.40
N LEU A 158 -3.48 4.56 8.26
CA LEU A 158 -3.90 3.90 7.05
C LEU A 158 -5.02 2.92 7.40
N TRP A 159 -6.20 3.12 6.82
CA TRP A 159 -7.25 2.12 6.83
C TRP A 159 -7.24 1.38 5.49
N PHE A 160 -7.27 0.06 5.53
CA PHE A 160 -7.26 -0.78 4.33
C PHE A 160 -8.36 -1.84 4.42
N GLY A 161 -9.33 -1.79 3.51
CA GLY A 161 -10.41 -2.79 3.38
C GLY A 161 -10.27 -3.59 2.10
N TRP A 162 -10.56 -4.89 2.13
CA TRP A 162 -10.38 -5.81 1.01
C TRP A 162 -11.57 -6.75 0.81
N VAL A 163 -11.73 -7.19 -0.44
CA VAL A 163 -12.66 -8.23 -0.87
C VAL A 163 -11.97 -9.05 -1.97
N ASP A 164 -11.82 -10.35 -1.76
CA ASP A 164 -11.43 -11.32 -2.79
C ASP A 164 -12.68 -11.91 -3.48
N ALA A 165 -12.55 -12.15 -4.79
CA ALA A 165 -13.65 -12.66 -5.62
C ALA A 165 -13.97 -14.13 -5.34
N TYR A 166 -13.03 -14.89 -4.77
CA TYR A 166 -13.16 -16.32 -4.49
C TYR A 166 -13.48 -16.61 -3.02
N ARG A 167 -14.00 -15.61 -2.29
CA ARG A 167 -14.53 -15.80 -0.93
C ARG A 167 -15.52 -16.96 -0.88
N ARG A 168 -15.48 -17.73 0.20
CA ARG A 168 -16.39 -18.85 0.50
C ARG A 168 -17.13 -18.58 1.79
#